data_AF-A0A956KX19-F1
#
_entry.id   AF-A0A956KX19-F1
#
_cell.length_a   1.000
_cell.length_b   1.000
_cell.length_c   1.000
_cell.angle_alpha   90.00
_cell.angle_beta   90.00
_cell.angle_gamma   90.00
#
_symmetry.space_group_name_H-M   'P 1'
#
loop_
_entity.id
_entity.type
_entity.pdbx_description
1 polymer ?
#
loop_
_entity_poly.entity_id
_entity_poly.type
_entity_poly.pdbx_seq_one_letter_code
_entity_poly.pdbx_strand_id
1 'polypeptide(L)'
;MAARCLARLVPLLLAGGAGACSLTAVDFTPCEHNAECRDAFGWGHVCNTEGLCDQAPTPSRCRKTIPEDLLQDPQAYADRLLVGSVYDDVAFDLEEKSIELAIRQANDAEGLQGQLFGYVHCTNVEGSFDELDQETANVEMARYLAEQIGVPALVGPASSGRTEAAYVALAGTDTLIISPSATSPALTALDGLSPSDASPGLLWRTAPPDSLQGVAIAVDMEQRGVTQVAVIHQSGPYGEGLAEAFANAFGGQVDLYAFDDASLRDEQIVDAGAQLAAVAAPDVAEALFISSEKSDTVAFLNGIGTNPDYGAVGLFLPDGGFDVAIFEQATEGASRFDAVRGSRPSPADTESLTYKAFVSAFSSAYGESPETSGFTPYAFDASWLVIYGMAWSQLRTGRLSGTGIAQGLRRVSDGEALPIRPTSWPSVVANFGAGRGIDVEGASGALDYDPLTEETVSPIDLWYFDGATGELATLCTLLPGQETEALCPGWPGSM
;
A
#
# COMPACT_ATOMS: atom_id res chain seq x y z
N MET A 1 16.90 -24.42 24.48
CA MET A 1 17.26 -25.26 25.65
C MET A 1 16.05 -25.35 26.56
N ALA A 2 15.26 -26.42 26.45
CA ALA A 2 14.08 -26.63 27.31
C ALA A 2 14.52 -27.15 28.69
N ALA A 3 14.16 -26.41 29.74
CA ALA A 3 14.37 -26.83 31.12
C ALA A 3 13.44 -28.02 31.44
N ARG A 4 14.02 -29.23 31.45
CA ARG A 4 13.35 -30.45 31.93
C ARG A 4 13.22 -30.41 33.45
N CYS A 5 12.01 -30.20 33.94
CA CYS A 5 11.65 -30.51 35.33
C CYS A 5 11.37 -32.02 35.45
N LEU A 6 12.35 -32.79 35.95
CA LEU A 6 12.21 -34.23 36.20
C LEU A 6 12.38 -34.49 37.70
N ALA A 7 11.26 -34.55 38.41
CA ALA A 7 11.21 -35.02 39.78
C ALA A 7 11.45 -36.54 39.82
N ARG A 8 12.61 -36.97 40.32
CA ARG A 8 12.88 -38.36 40.71
C ARG A 8 12.82 -38.47 42.23
N LEU A 9 11.77 -39.12 42.73
CA LEU A 9 11.66 -39.61 44.11
C LEU A 9 12.56 -40.83 44.29
N VAL A 10 13.58 -40.72 45.15
CA VAL A 10 14.27 -41.85 45.81
C VAL A 10 14.45 -41.46 47.29
N PRO A 11 14.09 -42.33 48.25
CA PRO A 11 14.12 -41.99 49.67
C PRO A 11 15.49 -42.31 50.28
N LEU A 12 16.12 -41.36 50.98
CA LEU A 12 17.18 -41.71 51.92
C LEU A 12 17.34 -40.65 53.03
N LEU A 13 16.95 -41.08 54.24
CA LEU A 13 17.53 -40.82 55.57
C LEU A 13 17.98 -39.39 55.96
N LEU A 14 17.29 -38.91 57.01
CA LEU A 14 17.63 -37.80 57.89
C LEU A 14 19.11 -37.77 58.33
N ALA A 15 19.78 -36.66 58.07
CA ALA A 15 20.85 -36.14 58.92
C ALA A 15 20.86 -34.60 58.83
N GLY A 16 20.77 -33.95 60.00
CA GLY A 16 20.66 -32.51 60.13
C GLY A 16 21.86 -31.76 59.57
N GLY A 17 21.57 -30.74 58.77
CA GLY A 17 22.48 -29.68 58.38
C GLY A 17 21.62 -28.45 58.10
N ALA A 18 21.90 -27.34 58.77
CA ALA A 18 21.30 -26.06 58.46
C ALA A 18 21.81 -25.63 57.07
N GLY A 19 21.14 -26.10 56.02
CA GLY A 19 21.31 -25.60 54.66
C GLY A 19 20.66 -24.24 54.60
N ALA A 20 21.48 -23.18 54.59
CA ALA A 20 21.03 -21.90 54.09
C ALA A 20 20.46 -22.14 52.69
N CYS A 21 19.15 -21.93 52.52
CA CYS A 21 18.61 -21.69 51.19
C CYS A 21 19.28 -20.41 50.71
N SER A 22 20.37 -20.54 49.94
CA SER A 22 20.79 -19.48 49.04
C SER A 22 19.65 -19.31 48.05
N LEU A 23 18.68 -18.48 48.42
CA LEU A 23 17.87 -17.75 47.45
C LEU A 23 18.89 -16.91 46.69
N THR A 24 19.37 -17.45 45.56
CA THR A 24 19.95 -16.62 44.52
C THR A 24 18.85 -15.64 44.16
N ALA A 25 18.93 -14.42 44.70
CA ALA A 25 18.20 -13.30 44.14
C ALA A 25 18.64 -13.27 42.68
N VAL A 26 17.74 -13.67 41.79
CA VAL A 26 17.93 -13.45 40.36
C VAL A 26 17.89 -11.94 40.24
N ASP A 27 19.05 -11.34 39.98
CA ASP A 27 19.16 -9.90 39.78
C ASP A 27 18.39 -9.60 38.49
N PHE A 28 17.14 -9.15 38.67
CA PHE A 28 16.25 -8.85 37.59
C PHE A 28 16.45 -7.38 37.22
N THR A 29 16.78 -7.10 35.96
CA THR A 29 16.82 -5.73 35.44
C THR A 29 15.42 -5.40 34.92
N PRO A 30 14.65 -4.53 35.58
CA PRO A 30 13.35 -4.13 35.10
C PRO A 30 13.47 -3.40 33.77
N CYS A 31 12.52 -3.67 32.88
CA CYS A 31 12.34 -2.91 31.68
C CYS A 31 11.44 -1.69 31.96
N GLU A 32 11.64 -0.63 31.19
CA GLU A 32 10.75 0.53 31.12
C GLU A 32 10.09 0.67 29.74
N HIS A 33 10.74 0.16 28.69
CA HIS A 33 10.28 0.27 27.30
C HIS A 33 10.38 -1.06 26.56
N ASN A 34 9.47 -1.29 25.61
CA ASN A 34 9.48 -2.50 24.78
C ASN A 34 10.80 -2.70 24.03
N ALA A 35 11.49 -1.61 23.67
CA ALA A 35 12.79 -1.68 23.00
C ALA A 35 13.84 -2.46 23.81
N GLU A 36 13.85 -2.32 25.13
CA GLU A 36 14.80 -3.02 26.02
C GLU A 36 14.52 -4.53 26.01
N CYS A 37 13.25 -4.92 25.96
CA CYS A 37 12.85 -6.31 25.84
C CYS A 37 13.21 -6.90 24.48
N ARG A 38 13.06 -6.11 23.40
CA ARG A 38 13.46 -6.56 22.06
C ARG A 38 14.96 -6.69 21.89
N ASP A 39 15.73 -5.78 22.48
CA ASP A 39 17.20 -5.86 22.48
C ASP A 39 17.68 -7.10 23.25
N ALA A 40 16.95 -7.52 24.29
CA ALA A 40 17.30 -8.68 25.12
C ALA A 40 16.82 -10.03 24.56
N PHE A 41 15.61 -10.08 24.00
CA PHE A 41 14.92 -11.34 23.66
C PHE A 41 14.53 -11.47 22.19
N GLY A 42 14.79 -10.44 21.38
CA GLY A 42 14.36 -10.37 19.98
C GLY A 42 12.96 -9.76 19.83
N TRP A 43 12.51 -9.65 18.59
CA TRP A 43 11.20 -9.11 18.24
C TRP A 43 10.05 -9.80 18.99
N GLY A 44 8.89 -9.14 19.06
CA GLY A 44 7.69 -9.70 19.69
C GLY A 44 7.74 -9.80 21.21
N HIS A 45 8.65 -9.07 21.88
CA HIS A 45 8.70 -8.95 23.33
C HIS A 45 8.37 -7.52 23.77
N VAL A 46 7.56 -7.41 24.82
CA VAL A 46 7.06 -6.15 25.38
C VAL A 46 7.37 -6.06 26.86
N CYS A 47 7.50 -4.83 27.36
CA CYS A 47 7.63 -4.58 28.77
C CYS A 47 6.25 -4.53 29.42
N ASN A 48 5.97 -5.46 30.33
CA ASN A 48 4.69 -5.53 31.01
C ASN A 48 4.60 -4.52 32.18
N THR A 49 3.42 -4.43 32.82
CA THR A 49 3.19 -3.48 33.93
C THR A 49 3.97 -3.81 35.21
N GLU A 50 4.54 -5.01 35.31
CA GLU A 50 5.42 -5.44 36.41
C GLU A 50 6.90 -5.13 36.13
N GLY A 51 7.19 -4.52 34.97
CA GLY A 51 8.55 -4.24 34.51
C GLY A 51 9.28 -5.48 34.03
N LEU A 52 8.57 -6.56 33.66
CA LEU A 52 9.11 -7.80 33.10
C LEU A 52 8.94 -7.84 31.58
N CYS A 53 9.91 -8.45 30.90
CA CYS A 53 9.79 -8.72 29.47
C CYS A 53 8.96 -9.99 29.23
N ASP A 54 7.85 -9.82 28.53
CA ASP A 54 6.94 -10.90 28.13
C ASP A 54 6.75 -10.92 26.62
N GLN A 55 6.27 -12.06 26.09
CA GLN A 55 5.86 -12.15 24.70
C GLN A 55 4.62 -11.27 24.47
N ALA A 56 4.62 -10.50 23.38
CA ALA A 56 3.49 -9.69 22.96
C ALA A 56 2.26 -10.58 22.74
N PRO A 57 1.08 -10.23 23.29
CA PRO A 57 -0.14 -10.96 23.00
C PRO A 57 -0.46 -10.86 21.50
N THR A 58 -0.81 -11.96 20.86
CA THR A 58 -1.15 -11.98 19.44
C THR A 58 -2.62 -11.59 19.22
N PRO A 59 -2.93 -10.48 18.53
CA PRO A 59 -4.29 -10.11 18.18
C PRO A 59 -4.92 -11.16 17.27
N SER A 60 -6.24 -11.31 17.38
CA SER A 60 -7.00 -12.22 16.53
C SER A 60 -6.91 -11.86 15.04
N ARG A 61 -6.52 -10.62 14.71
CA ARG A 61 -6.34 -10.08 13.35
C ARG A 61 -5.02 -10.43 12.68
N CYS A 62 -3.99 -10.81 13.43
CA CYS A 62 -2.64 -11.07 12.91
C CYS A 62 -2.38 -12.57 12.77
N ARG A 63 -3.00 -13.23 11.77
CA ARG A 63 -2.97 -14.69 11.64
C ARG A 63 -2.08 -15.21 10.52
N LYS A 64 -1.82 -14.40 9.50
CA LYS A 64 -1.07 -14.83 8.33
C LYS A 64 0.39 -14.42 8.51
N THR A 65 1.28 -15.41 8.47
CA THR A 65 2.70 -15.21 8.77
C THR A 65 3.58 -16.08 7.88
N ILE A 66 4.84 -15.66 7.70
CA ILE A 66 5.88 -16.45 7.05
C ILE A 66 7.08 -16.54 8.00
N PRO A 67 7.48 -17.75 8.45
CA PRO A 67 6.75 -19.02 8.34
C PRO A 67 5.41 -19.00 9.10
N GLU A 68 4.51 -19.95 8.84
CA GLU A 68 3.14 -19.97 9.39
C GLU A 68 3.04 -20.05 10.92
N ASP A 69 4.08 -20.55 11.57
CA ASP A 69 4.21 -20.69 13.02
C ASP A 69 5.04 -19.57 13.67
N LEU A 70 5.33 -18.49 12.92
CA LEU A 70 6.21 -17.40 13.35
C LEU A 70 5.80 -16.83 14.72
N LEU A 71 4.53 -16.45 14.89
CA LEU A 71 4.04 -15.83 16.13
C LEU A 71 3.82 -16.84 17.27
N GLN A 72 3.75 -18.13 16.95
CA GLN A 72 3.54 -19.22 17.90
C GLN A 72 4.85 -19.64 18.57
N ASP A 73 5.99 -19.51 17.89
CA ASP A 73 7.33 -19.75 18.44
C ASP A 73 8.34 -18.63 18.08
N PRO A 74 8.19 -17.41 18.65
CA PRO A 74 9.10 -16.30 18.34
C PRO A 74 10.57 -16.60 18.67
N GLN A 75 10.83 -17.47 19.66
CA GLN A 75 12.19 -17.83 20.03
C GLN A 75 12.88 -18.68 18.96
N ALA A 76 12.16 -19.56 18.26
CA ALA A 76 12.70 -20.33 17.14
C ALA A 76 13.07 -19.45 15.93
N TYR A 77 12.47 -18.26 15.85
CA TYR A 77 12.58 -17.35 14.71
C TYR A 77 13.15 -15.97 15.09
N ALA A 78 13.84 -15.88 16.22
CA ALA A 78 14.38 -14.62 16.74
C ALA A 78 15.42 -13.97 15.80
N ASP A 79 16.00 -14.72 14.87
CA ASP A 79 16.99 -14.27 13.88
C ASP A 79 16.36 -13.74 12.58
N ARG A 80 15.03 -13.76 12.45
CA ARG A 80 14.30 -13.31 11.26
C ARG A 80 14.31 -11.80 11.12
N LEU A 81 14.43 -11.36 9.87
CA LEU A 81 14.28 -9.96 9.48
C LEU A 81 12.78 -9.70 9.23
N LEU A 82 12.08 -9.14 10.22
CA LEU A 82 10.63 -9.01 10.14
C LEU A 82 10.16 -7.85 9.26
N VAL A 83 9.11 -8.10 8.49
CA VAL A 83 8.29 -7.12 7.77
C VAL A 83 6.85 -7.27 8.24
N GLY A 84 6.17 -6.15 8.53
CA GLY A 84 4.74 -6.16 8.83
C GLY A 84 3.91 -5.71 7.62
N SER A 85 2.64 -6.09 7.60
CA SER A 85 1.64 -5.46 6.72
C SER A 85 0.30 -5.29 7.41
N VAL A 86 -0.42 -4.24 7.00
CA VAL A 86 -1.80 -3.97 7.42
C VAL A 86 -2.66 -3.74 6.19
N TYR A 87 -3.61 -4.65 5.91
CA TYR A 87 -4.48 -4.58 4.73
C TYR A 87 -5.90 -5.03 5.05
N ASP A 88 -6.83 -4.66 4.18
CA ASP A 88 -8.06 -5.44 4.01
C ASP A 88 -7.73 -6.61 3.08
N ASP A 89 -7.53 -7.80 3.66
CA ASP A 89 -7.14 -9.02 2.95
C ASP A 89 -8.32 -9.70 2.22
N VAL A 90 -9.49 -9.05 2.18
CA VAL A 90 -10.63 -9.44 1.33
C VAL A 90 -10.68 -8.54 0.09
N ALA A 91 -10.56 -7.23 0.28
CA ALA A 91 -10.62 -6.25 -0.81
C ALA A 91 -9.31 -6.15 -1.61
N PHE A 92 -8.17 -6.44 -0.97
CA PHE A 92 -6.80 -6.31 -1.53
C PHE A 92 -5.99 -7.61 -1.38
N ASP A 93 -6.64 -8.76 -1.55
CA ASP A 93 -6.00 -10.08 -1.45
C ASP A 93 -4.85 -10.26 -2.46
N LEU A 94 -4.97 -9.72 -3.68
CA LEU A 94 -3.92 -9.82 -4.70
C LEU A 94 -2.66 -9.02 -4.31
N GLU A 95 -2.83 -7.83 -3.75
CA GLU A 95 -1.75 -7.00 -3.22
C GLU A 95 -1.07 -7.71 -2.05
N GLU A 96 -1.84 -8.28 -1.12
CA GLU A 96 -1.29 -9.01 0.03
C GLU A 96 -0.49 -10.25 -0.43
N LYS A 97 -1.03 -11.04 -1.37
CA LYS A 97 -0.31 -12.16 -2.00
C LYS A 97 0.98 -11.70 -2.70
N SER A 98 0.99 -10.50 -3.27
CA SER A 98 2.21 -9.93 -3.90
C SER A 98 3.30 -9.63 -2.87
N ILE A 99 2.91 -9.19 -1.67
CA ILE A 99 3.84 -9.01 -0.54
C ILE A 99 4.44 -10.35 -0.14
N GLU A 100 3.60 -11.37 0.04
CA GLU A 100 4.08 -12.72 0.36
C GLU A 100 5.04 -13.29 -0.69
N LEU A 101 4.73 -13.08 -1.97
CA LEU A 101 5.57 -13.55 -3.07
C LEU A 101 6.97 -12.95 -2.98
N ALA A 102 7.09 -11.65 -2.74
CA ALA A 102 8.38 -10.98 -2.59
C ALA A 102 9.18 -11.53 -1.40
N ILE A 103 8.54 -11.72 -0.24
CA ILE A 103 9.18 -12.29 0.95
C ILE A 103 9.68 -13.72 0.69
N ARG A 104 8.85 -14.57 0.05
CA ARG A 104 9.22 -15.95 -0.30
C ARG A 104 10.39 -15.97 -1.28
N GLN A 105 10.34 -15.14 -2.31
CA GLN A 105 11.41 -15.02 -3.30
C GLN A 105 12.74 -14.56 -2.69
N ALA A 106 12.72 -13.59 -1.78
CA ALA A 106 13.92 -13.16 -1.07
C ALA A 106 14.50 -14.28 -0.19
N ASN A 107 13.64 -15.07 0.46
CA ASN A 107 14.05 -16.23 1.24
C ASN A 107 14.63 -17.36 0.38
N ASP A 108 14.03 -17.63 -0.79
CA ASP A 108 14.54 -18.59 -1.77
C ASP A 108 15.89 -18.16 -2.36
N ALA A 109 16.16 -16.85 -2.37
CA ALA A 109 17.45 -16.24 -2.73
C ALA A 109 18.45 -16.16 -1.54
N GLU A 110 18.30 -17.04 -0.54
CA GLU A 110 19.15 -17.18 0.64
C GLU A 110 19.06 -16.03 1.67
N GLY A 111 18.05 -15.15 1.54
CA GLY A 111 17.85 -14.02 2.44
C GLY A 111 18.99 -13.01 2.41
N LEU A 112 19.21 -12.30 3.51
CA LEU A 112 20.29 -11.32 3.66
C LEU A 112 21.39 -11.91 4.55
N GLN A 113 22.56 -12.20 3.97
CA GLN A 113 23.69 -12.81 4.69
C GLN A 113 23.33 -14.13 5.40
N GLY A 114 22.40 -14.90 4.83
CA GLY A 114 21.88 -16.14 5.40
C GLY A 114 20.78 -15.95 6.45
N GLN A 115 20.44 -14.71 6.81
CA GLN A 115 19.25 -14.41 7.62
C GLN A 115 18.03 -14.31 6.73
N LEU A 116 17.02 -15.10 7.03
CA LEU A 116 15.77 -15.13 6.29
C LEU A 116 14.82 -14.03 6.80
N PHE A 117 13.98 -13.54 5.90
CA PHE A 117 12.89 -12.64 6.20
C PHE A 117 11.73 -13.39 6.87
N GLY A 118 11.08 -12.71 7.81
CA GLY A 118 9.80 -13.12 8.37
C GLY A 118 8.73 -12.09 8.02
N TYR A 119 7.48 -12.53 7.97
CA TYR A 119 6.36 -11.67 7.60
C TYR A 119 5.22 -11.85 8.59
N VAL A 120 4.61 -10.74 9.01
CA VAL A 120 3.41 -10.71 9.85
C VAL A 120 2.38 -9.82 9.18
N HIS A 121 1.30 -10.42 8.71
CA HIS A 121 0.14 -9.71 8.19
C HIS A 121 -0.95 -9.60 9.24
N CYS A 122 -1.49 -8.39 9.39
CA CYS A 122 -2.66 -8.11 10.20
C CYS A 122 -3.78 -7.52 9.34
N THR A 123 -4.98 -8.10 9.43
CA THR A 123 -6.13 -7.59 8.68
C THR A 123 -6.84 -6.45 9.40
N ASN A 124 -7.24 -5.42 8.65
CA ASN A 124 -8.12 -4.35 9.12
C ASN A 124 -9.59 -4.56 8.73
N VAL A 125 -9.96 -5.72 8.15
CA VAL A 125 -11.35 -6.06 7.80
C VAL A 125 -12.26 -5.95 9.02
N GLU A 126 -13.38 -5.23 8.88
CA GLU A 126 -14.43 -5.22 9.90
C GLU A 126 -15.14 -6.58 9.98
N GLY A 127 -15.48 -7.03 11.19
CA GLY A 127 -16.32 -8.20 11.39
C GLY A 127 -15.75 -9.25 12.34
N SER A 128 -15.39 -10.44 11.84
CA SER A 128 -15.31 -11.66 12.68
C SER A 128 -14.14 -11.75 13.68
N PHE A 129 -13.33 -10.70 13.83
CA PHE A 129 -12.12 -10.68 14.65
C PHE A 129 -12.35 -10.10 16.04
N ASP A 130 -13.05 -8.97 16.10
CA ASP A 130 -13.39 -8.17 17.29
C ASP A 130 -14.48 -7.14 16.91
N GLU A 131 -14.78 -6.18 17.80
CA GLU A 131 -15.84 -5.17 17.60
C GLU A 131 -15.32 -3.87 16.93
N LEU A 132 -14.09 -3.85 16.41
CA LEU A 132 -13.51 -2.66 15.80
C LEU A 132 -14.02 -2.47 14.36
N ASP A 133 -14.37 -1.21 14.05
CA ASP A 133 -14.50 -0.77 12.67
C ASP A 133 -13.14 -0.81 11.95
N GLN A 134 -13.17 -0.74 10.62
CA GLN A 134 -11.98 -0.89 9.79
C GLN A 134 -10.92 0.19 10.05
N GLU A 135 -11.33 1.44 10.30
CA GLU A 135 -10.42 2.56 10.54
C GLU A 135 -9.70 2.42 11.89
N THR A 136 -10.42 2.01 12.94
CA THR A 136 -9.83 1.75 14.26
C THR A 136 -8.92 0.52 14.21
N ALA A 137 -9.36 -0.55 13.54
CA ALA A 137 -8.55 -1.75 13.36
C ALA A 137 -7.23 -1.45 12.62
N ASN A 138 -7.26 -0.59 11.60
CA ASN A 138 -6.07 -0.16 10.88
C ASN A 138 -5.02 0.47 11.80
N VAL A 139 -5.44 1.44 12.64
CA VAL A 139 -4.55 2.12 13.59
C VAL A 139 -4.02 1.18 14.66
N GLU A 140 -4.87 0.34 15.24
CA GLU A 140 -4.47 -0.60 16.29
C GLU A 140 -3.48 -1.65 15.77
N MET A 141 -3.69 -2.19 14.57
CA MET A 141 -2.79 -3.19 13.98
C MET A 141 -1.46 -2.58 13.55
N ALA A 142 -1.45 -1.35 13.04
CA ALA A 142 -0.21 -0.63 12.78
C ALA A 142 0.62 -0.46 14.05
N ARG A 143 0.00 0.00 15.16
CA ARG A 143 0.65 0.12 16.47
C ARG A 143 1.13 -1.22 17.00
N TYR A 144 0.33 -2.27 16.89
CA TYR A 144 0.74 -3.61 17.30
C TYR A 144 2.04 -4.04 16.61
N LEU A 145 2.09 -3.92 15.28
CA LEU A 145 3.25 -4.32 14.50
C LEU A 145 4.49 -3.48 14.83
N ALA A 146 4.35 -2.16 14.91
CA ALA A 146 5.46 -1.24 15.17
C ALA A 146 5.95 -1.27 16.63
N GLU A 147 5.03 -1.24 17.61
CA GLU A 147 5.36 -1.03 19.01
C GLU A 147 5.55 -2.34 19.79
N GLN A 148 4.78 -3.39 19.45
CA GLN A 148 4.80 -4.66 20.16
C GLN A 148 5.65 -5.71 19.43
N ILE A 149 5.39 -5.96 18.15
CA ILE A 149 6.26 -6.83 17.35
C ILE A 149 7.62 -6.17 17.13
N GLY A 150 7.64 -4.86 16.84
CA GLY A 150 8.87 -4.12 16.59
C GLY A 150 9.37 -4.26 15.16
N VAL A 151 8.47 -4.36 14.18
CA VAL A 151 8.88 -4.39 12.76
C VAL A 151 9.48 -3.02 12.37
N PRO A 152 10.59 -2.98 11.63
CA PRO A 152 11.20 -1.73 11.19
C PRO A 152 10.47 -1.11 9.98
N ALA A 153 9.62 -1.87 9.30
CA ALA A 153 8.82 -1.39 8.19
C ALA A 153 7.46 -2.10 8.09
N LEU A 154 6.47 -1.34 7.62
CA LEU A 154 5.14 -1.79 7.24
C LEU A 154 4.96 -1.61 5.73
N VAL A 155 4.47 -2.65 5.06
CA VAL A 155 3.90 -2.53 3.71
C VAL A 155 2.39 -2.35 3.84
N GLY A 156 1.84 -1.37 3.14
CA GLY A 156 0.49 -0.85 3.35
C GLY A 156 0.44 0.16 4.51
N PRO A 157 -0.73 0.72 4.84
CA PRO A 157 -2.07 0.37 4.33
C PRO A 157 -2.34 0.70 2.85
N ALA A 158 -3.44 0.16 2.32
CA ALA A 158 -3.81 0.36 0.92
C ALA A 158 -4.35 1.77 0.61
N SER A 159 -5.31 2.26 1.40
CA SER A 159 -5.95 3.55 1.12
C SER A 159 -5.14 4.73 1.65
N SER A 160 -5.25 5.89 1.01
CA SER A 160 -4.56 7.10 1.47
C SER A 160 -4.98 7.53 2.87
N GLY A 161 -6.27 7.47 3.20
CA GLY A 161 -6.76 7.80 4.54
C GLY A 161 -6.20 6.87 5.62
N ARG A 162 -6.20 5.56 5.37
CA ARG A 162 -5.64 4.58 6.32
C ARG A 162 -4.12 4.69 6.44
N THR A 163 -3.44 5.04 5.35
CA THR A 163 -1.99 5.30 5.34
C THR A 163 -1.64 6.52 6.19
N GLU A 164 -2.35 7.64 6.01
CA GLU A 164 -2.19 8.82 6.85
C GLU A 164 -2.46 8.51 8.32
N ALA A 165 -3.57 7.83 8.61
CA ALA A 165 -3.95 7.47 9.98
C ALA A 165 -2.91 6.56 10.65
N ALA A 166 -2.38 5.56 9.93
CA ALA A 166 -1.33 4.69 10.43
C ALA A 166 -0.03 5.47 10.68
N TYR A 167 0.39 6.32 9.73
CA TYR A 167 1.59 7.14 9.88
C TYR A 167 1.51 8.07 11.10
N VAL A 168 0.40 8.80 11.25
CA VAL A 168 0.15 9.68 12.40
C VAL A 168 0.12 8.88 13.71
N ALA A 169 -0.50 7.70 13.71
CA ALA A 169 -0.57 6.86 14.90
C ALA A 169 0.77 6.31 15.37
N LEU A 170 1.73 6.17 14.45
CA LEU A 170 3.10 5.71 14.67
C LEU A 170 4.09 6.85 14.90
N ALA A 171 3.63 8.09 15.06
CA ALA A 171 4.48 9.23 15.34
C ALA A 171 5.37 8.97 16.58
N GLY A 172 6.68 9.13 16.40
CA GLY A 172 7.68 8.86 17.44
C GLY A 172 8.24 7.43 17.46
N THR A 173 7.70 6.53 16.64
CA THR A 173 8.35 5.25 16.33
C THR A 173 9.36 5.40 15.18
N ASP A 174 10.31 4.48 15.08
CA ASP A 174 11.29 4.41 13.98
C ASP A 174 10.89 3.30 13.00
N THR A 175 9.62 3.33 12.59
CA THR A 175 9.01 2.37 11.66
C THR A 175 8.69 3.09 10.37
N LEU A 176 9.21 2.59 9.26
CA LEU A 176 8.87 3.09 7.93
C LEU A 176 7.52 2.52 7.48
N ILE A 177 6.69 3.32 6.82
CA ILE A 177 5.50 2.88 6.11
C ILE A 177 5.77 3.03 4.61
N ILE A 178 5.52 1.97 3.83
CA ILE A 178 5.44 2.07 2.38
C ILE A 178 4.06 1.63 1.88
N SER A 179 3.29 2.54 1.28
CA SER A 179 2.00 2.18 0.68
C SER A 179 2.15 1.95 -0.83
N PRO A 180 1.62 0.86 -1.39
CA PRO A 180 1.67 0.65 -2.83
C PRO A 180 0.52 1.28 -3.60
N SER A 181 -0.50 1.82 -2.93
CA SER A 181 -1.74 2.28 -3.58
C SER A 181 -2.29 3.58 -3.01
N ALA A 182 -1.64 4.19 -2.03
CA ALA A 182 -2.05 5.48 -1.52
C ALA A 182 -1.60 6.59 -2.47
N THR A 183 -2.53 7.18 -3.22
CA THR A 183 -2.24 8.16 -4.28
C THR A 183 -2.45 9.62 -3.88
N SER A 184 -3.12 9.90 -2.75
CA SER A 184 -3.38 11.27 -2.28
C SER A 184 -2.13 12.19 -2.30
N PRO A 185 -2.21 13.41 -2.84
CA PRO A 185 -1.10 14.37 -2.82
C PRO A 185 -0.79 14.88 -1.41
N ALA A 186 -1.74 14.80 -0.46
CA ALA A 186 -1.55 15.26 0.91
C ALA A 186 -0.47 14.46 1.66
N LEU A 187 -0.23 13.20 1.24
CA LEU A 187 0.76 12.32 1.84
C LEU A 187 2.20 12.81 1.63
N THR A 188 2.49 13.48 0.51
CA THR A 188 3.83 13.96 0.15
C THR A 188 4.42 14.91 1.19
N ALA A 189 3.58 15.69 1.87
CA ALA A 189 4.02 16.65 2.87
C ALA A 189 3.89 16.13 4.31
N LEU A 190 3.38 14.90 4.50
CA LEU A 190 2.95 14.42 5.81
C LEU A 190 4.12 14.17 6.78
N ASP A 191 5.28 13.78 6.27
CA ASP A 191 6.52 13.63 7.03
C ASP A 191 7.53 14.79 6.83
N GLY A 192 7.08 15.84 6.13
CA GLY A 192 7.82 17.06 5.86
C GLY A 192 8.25 17.20 4.38
N LEU A 193 8.77 18.37 4.02
CA LEU A 193 9.19 18.69 2.64
C LEU A 193 10.70 18.99 2.55
N SER A 194 11.48 18.41 3.46
CA SER A 194 12.93 18.60 3.47
C SER A 194 13.66 17.31 3.86
N PRO A 195 13.32 16.18 3.23
CA PRO A 195 14.01 14.94 3.51
C PRO A 195 15.47 15.02 3.04
N SER A 196 16.34 14.29 3.73
CA SER A 196 17.77 14.20 3.42
C SER A 196 18.32 12.85 3.82
N ASP A 197 19.52 12.49 3.36
CA ASP A 197 20.15 11.23 3.78
C ASP A 197 20.33 11.13 5.32
N ALA A 198 20.43 12.26 6.02
CA ALA A 198 20.55 12.30 7.48
C ALA A 198 19.20 12.29 8.21
N SER A 199 18.12 12.61 7.51
CA SER A 199 16.75 12.68 8.04
C SER A 199 15.79 12.40 6.89
N PRO A 200 15.74 11.14 6.43
CA PRO A 200 14.84 10.75 5.35
C PRO A 200 13.40 10.72 5.87
N GLY A 201 12.43 10.80 4.97
CA GLY A 201 11.03 10.53 5.29
C GLY A 201 10.83 9.09 5.75
N LEU A 202 9.80 8.88 6.55
CA LEU A 202 9.38 7.54 7.00
C LEU A 202 8.07 7.11 6.32
N LEU A 203 7.50 7.95 5.46
CA LEU A 203 6.36 7.60 4.62
C LEU A 203 6.78 7.56 3.16
N TRP A 204 6.68 6.39 2.56
CA TRP A 204 7.02 6.15 1.17
C TRP A 204 5.83 5.53 0.44
N ARG A 205 5.86 5.59 -0.89
CA ARG A 205 4.90 4.87 -1.73
C ARG A 205 5.48 4.48 -3.07
N THR A 206 4.95 3.41 -3.67
CA THR A 206 5.29 3.03 -5.05
C THR A 206 4.30 3.60 -6.06
N ALA A 207 3.03 3.74 -5.69
CA ALA A 207 2.06 4.48 -6.50
C ALA A 207 2.45 5.97 -6.59
N PRO A 208 2.35 6.58 -7.78
CA PRO A 208 2.60 8.00 -7.96
C PRO A 208 1.51 8.85 -7.27
N PRO A 209 1.80 10.13 -6.98
CA PRO A 209 0.80 11.07 -6.48
C PRO A 209 -0.27 11.42 -7.52
N ASP A 210 -1.51 11.62 -7.06
CA ASP A 210 -2.64 12.14 -7.84
C ASP A 210 -2.43 13.57 -8.35
N SER A 211 -1.38 14.26 -7.90
CA SER A 211 -0.97 15.53 -8.50
C SER A 211 -0.53 15.36 -9.96
N LEU A 212 -0.09 14.16 -10.35
CA LEU A 212 0.16 13.79 -11.74
C LEU A 212 -1.14 13.36 -12.43
N GLN A 213 -1.95 12.53 -11.75
CA GLN A 213 -3.18 11.99 -12.33
C GLN A 213 -4.23 13.09 -12.60
N GLY A 214 -4.46 14.02 -11.67
CA GLY A 214 -5.40 15.12 -11.84
C GLY A 214 -5.07 16.01 -13.04
N VAL A 215 -3.78 16.23 -13.33
CA VAL A 215 -3.32 16.93 -14.54
C VAL A 215 -3.64 16.12 -15.79
N ALA A 216 -3.36 14.81 -15.77
CA ALA A 216 -3.66 13.93 -16.90
C ALA A 216 -5.18 13.89 -17.22
N ILE A 217 -6.04 13.82 -16.19
CA ILE A 217 -7.50 13.88 -16.34
C ILE A 217 -7.93 15.22 -16.96
N ALA A 218 -7.42 16.34 -16.44
CA ALA A 218 -7.73 17.67 -16.95
C ALA A 218 -7.36 17.81 -18.43
N VAL A 219 -6.16 17.35 -18.80
CA VAL A 219 -5.68 17.40 -20.18
C VAL A 219 -6.55 16.55 -21.12
N ASP A 220 -6.95 15.33 -20.74
CA ASP A 220 -7.88 14.52 -21.56
C ASP A 220 -9.21 15.24 -21.78
N MET A 221 -9.81 15.75 -20.70
CA MET A 221 -11.10 16.44 -20.75
C MET A 221 -11.03 17.69 -21.64
N GLU A 222 -9.99 18.51 -21.51
CA GLU A 222 -9.79 19.71 -22.34
C GLU A 222 -9.59 19.37 -23.82
N GLN A 223 -8.82 18.32 -24.14
CA GLN A 223 -8.61 17.88 -25.51
C GLN A 223 -9.90 17.39 -26.18
N ARG A 224 -10.85 16.88 -25.38
CA ARG A 224 -12.20 16.52 -25.81
C ARG A 224 -13.18 17.68 -25.90
N GLY A 225 -12.74 18.89 -25.52
CA GLY A 225 -13.58 20.08 -25.50
C GLY A 225 -14.59 20.09 -24.35
N VAL A 226 -14.36 19.32 -23.28
CA VAL A 226 -15.13 19.43 -22.04
C VAL A 226 -14.89 20.82 -21.45
N THR A 227 -15.96 21.47 -21.02
CA THR A 227 -15.91 22.84 -20.49
C THR A 227 -16.50 22.96 -19.09
N GLN A 228 -17.24 21.94 -18.63
CA GLN A 228 -17.81 21.89 -17.30
C GLN A 228 -17.75 20.48 -16.73
N VAL A 229 -17.32 20.36 -15.48
CA VAL A 229 -17.21 19.08 -14.77
C VAL A 229 -17.86 19.17 -13.41
N ALA A 230 -18.72 18.22 -13.09
CA ALA A 230 -19.15 17.99 -11.72
C ALA A 230 -18.26 16.92 -11.11
N VAL A 231 -17.55 17.26 -10.03
CA VAL A 231 -16.69 16.33 -9.31
C VAL A 231 -17.42 15.89 -8.05
N ILE A 232 -17.85 14.64 -8.03
CA ILE A 232 -18.49 14.01 -6.88
C ILE A 232 -17.41 13.19 -6.19
N HIS A 233 -17.02 13.57 -4.97
CA HIS A 233 -15.87 12.96 -4.32
C HIS A 233 -16.14 12.60 -2.86
N GLN A 234 -15.58 11.47 -2.43
CA GLN A 234 -15.57 11.14 -1.00
C GLN A 234 -14.74 12.18 -0.22
N SER A 235 -15.10 12.38 1.03
CA SER A 235 -14.37 13.25 1.95
C SER A 235 -13.11 12.52 2.46
N GLY A 236 -12.08 13.28 2.79
CA GLY A 236 -10.80 12.75 3.25
C GLY A 236 -9.70 12.67 2.18
N PRO A 237 -8.52 12.14 2.56
CA PRO A 237 -7.26 12.44 1.85
C PRO A 237 -7.25 12.09 0.36
N TYR A 238 -7.84 10.96 -0.04
CA TYR A 238 -7.88 10.54 -1.45
C TYR A 238 -8.84 11.42 -2.26
N GLY A 239 -10.11 11.47 -1.88
CA GLY A 239 -11.14 12.15 -2.66
C GLY A 239 -10.93 13.66 -2.76
N GLU A 240 -10.60 14.31 -1.64
CA GLU A 240 -10.30 15.75 -1.62
C GLU A 240 -9.01 16.06 -2.38
N GLY A 241 -7.96 15.25 -2.17
CA GLY A 241 -6.66 15.46 -2.80
C GLY A 241 -6.70 15.36 -4.32
N LEU A 242 -7.37 14.35 -4.86
CA LEU A 242 -7.52 14.20 -6.31
C LEU A 242 -8.48 15.24 -6.90
N ALA A 243 -9.59 15.56 -6.21
CA ALA A 243 -10.51 16.61 -6.65
C ALA A 243 -9.81 17.97 -6.74
N GLU A 244 -8.98 18.32 -5.76
CA GLU A 244 -8.20 19.56 -5.76
C GLU A 244 -7.12 19.55 -6.86
N ALA A 245 -6.40 18.44 -7.03
CA ALA A 245 -5.39 18.32 -8.09
C ALA A 245 -6.00 18.52 -9.48
N PHE A 246 -7.15 17.89 -9.75
CA PHE A 246 -7.91 18.07 -10.98
C PHE A 246 -8.42 19.52 -11.13
N ALA A 247 -9.08 20.06 -10.11
CA ALA A 247 -9.69 21.40 -10.17
C ALA A 247 -8.65 22.51 -10.38
N ASN A 248 -7.43 22.33 -9.86
CA ASN A 248 -6.32 23.26 -10.09
C ASN A 248 -5.74 23.18 -11.51
N ALA A 249 -5.84 22.01 -12.17
CA ALA A 249 -5.30 21.77 -13.50
C ALA A 249 -6.30 22.11 -14.62
N PHE A 250 -7.59 21.89 -14.41
CA PHE A 250 -8.63 22.05 -15.42
C PHE A 250 -9.00 23.53 -15.66
N GLY A 251 -8.96 23.97 -16.91
CA GLY A 251 -9.26 25.34 -17.32
C GLY A 251 -10.75 25.68 -17.50
N GLY A 252 -11.64 24.70 -17.36
CA GLY A 252 -13.10 24.87 -17.44
C GLY A 252 -13.76 25.15 -16.09
N GLN A 253 -15.10 25.07 -16.06
CA GLN A 253 -15.87 25.20 -14.82
C GLN A 253 -15.85 23.87 -14.05
N VAL A 254 -15.59 23.93 -12.75
CA VAL A 254 -15.64 22.77 -11.84
C VAL A 254 -16.65 23.05 -10.73
N ASP A 255 -17.61 22.16 -10.56
CA ASP A 255 -18.56 22.15 -9.45
C ASP A 255 -18.22 20.95 -8.54
N LEU A 256 -17.91 21.20 -7.26
CA LEU A 256 -17.47 20.16 -6.30
C LEU A 256 -18.63 19.71 -5.40
N TYR A 257 -18.78 18.39 -5.26
CA TYR A 257 -19.83 17.75 -4.46
C TYR A 257 -19.21 16.68 -3.55
N ALA A 258 -18.97 17.04 -2.29
CA ALA A 258 -18.38 16.15 -1.31
C ALA A 258 -19.43 15.24 -0.64
N PHE A 259 -19.05 14.00 -0.33
CA PHE A 259 -19.84 13.10 0.51
C PHE A 259 -18.98 12.39 1.56
N ASP A 260 -19.56 12.07 2.72
CA ASP A 260 -18.91 11.32 3.81
C ASP A 260 -19.66 10.02 4.14
N ASP A 261 -20.88 9.85 3.62
CA ASP A 261 -21.68 8.64 3.74
C ASP A 261 -22.51 8.36 2.48
N ALA A 262 -23.16 7.19 2.47
CA ALA A 262 -23.97 6.73 1.36
C ALA A 262 -25.20 7.63 1.07
N SER A 263 -25.80 8.23 2.10
CA SER A 263 -26.98 9.09 1.92
C SER A 263 -26.60 10.40 1.24
N LEU A 264 -25.50 11.02 1.70
CA LEU A 264 -25.02 12.25 1.11
C LEU A 264 -24.47 12.00 -0.30
N ARG A 265 -23.78 10.87 -0.54
CA ARG A 265 -23.37 10.44 -1.88
C ARG A 265 -24.55 10.43 -2.85
N ASP A 266 -25.64 9.78 -2.47
CA ASP A 266 -26.82 9.64 -3.34
C ASP A 266 -27.50 11.00 -3.60
N GLU A 267 -27.51 11.92 -2.62
CA GLU A 267 -27.96 13.30 -2.79
C GLU A 267 -27.05 14.07 -3.79
N GLN A 268 -25.73 13.99 -3.62
CA GLN A 268 -24.77 14.66 -4.49
C GLN A 268 -24.83 14.17 -5.94
N ILE A 269 -25.11 12.88 -6.16
CA ILE A 269 -25.29 12.32 -7.50
C ILE A 269 -26.49 12.99 -8.21
N VAL A 270 -27.58 13.25 -7.48
CA VAL A 270 -28.75 13.93 -8.03
C VAL A 270 -28.45 15.39 -8.33
N ASP A 271 -27.84 16.11 -7.38
CA ASP A 271 -27.54 17.54 -7.52
C ASP A 271 -26.53 17.81 -8.63
N ALA A 272 -25.49 17.00 -8.75
CA ALA A 272 -24.52 17.05 -9.84
C ALA A 272 -25.20 16.79 -11.20
N GLY A 273 -26.09 15.81 -11.28
CA GLY A 273 -26.85 15.52 -12.51
C GLY A 273 -27.68 16.71 -12.95
N ALA A 274 -28.45 17.30 -12.04
CA ALA A 274 -29.28 18.47 -12.32
C ALA A 274 -28.46 19.68 -12.81
N GLN A 275 -27.27 19.89 -12.25
CA GLN A 275 -26.34 20.92 -12.68
C GLN A 275 -25.79 20.67 -14.09
N LEU A 276 -25.38 19.44 -14.39
CA LEU A 276 -24.87 19.06 -15.72
C LEU A 276 -25.97 19.12 -16.80
N ALA A 277 -27.21 18.76 -16.47
CA ALA A 277 -28.33 18.86 -17.40
C ALA A 277 -28.75 20.31 -17.72
N ALA A 278 -28.39 21.26 -16.86
CA ALA A 278 -28.65 22.69 -17.09
C ALA A 278 -27.68 23.31 -18.13
N VAL A 279 -26.62 22.59 -18.52
CA VAL A 279 -25.65 23.04 -19.52
C VAL A 279 -26.28 23.02 -20.91
N ALA A 280 -26.19 24.15 -21.63
CA ALA A 280 -26.82 24.31 -22.95
C ALA A 280 -26.31 23.32 -24.01
N ALA A 281 -25.12 22.77 -23.80
CA ALA A 281 -24.45 21.76 -24.61
C ALA A 281 -23.94 20.64 -23.68
N PRO A 282 -24.77 19.65 -23.30
CA PRO A 282 -24.40 18.63 -22.33
C PRO A 282 -23.30 17.67 -22.85
N ASP A 283 -23.04 17.68 -24.15
CA ASP A 283 -21.94 16.97 -24.80
C ASP A 283 -20.54 17.52 -24.45
N VAL A 284 -20.48 18.72 -23.85
CA VAL A 284 -19.24 19.31 -23.30
C VAL A 284 -19.21 19.27 -21.76
N ALA A 285 -20.05 18.45 -21.15
CA ALA A 285 -20.17 18.28 -19.70
C ALA A 285 -19.86 16.83 -19.27
N GLU A 286 -19.16 16.67 -18.14
CA GLU A 286 -18.71 15.37 -17.66
C GLU A 286 -18.83 15.26 -16.14
N ALA A 287 -19.12 14.06 -15.65
CA ALA A 287 -19.12 13.75 -14.22
C ALA A 287 -17.85 12.97 -13.88
N LEU A 288 -17.05 13.49 -12.95
CA LEU A 288 -15.90 12.82 -12.36
C LEU A 288 -16.32 12.29 -10.99
N PHE A 289 -16.35 10.96 -10.82
CA PHE A 289 -16.72 10.34 -9.55
C PHE A 289 -15.50 9.72 -8.87
N ILE A 290 -15.20 10.14 -7.64
CA ILE A 290 -13.99 9.77 -6.90
C ILE A 290 -14.36 9.08 -5.58
N SER A 291 -14.12 7.78 -5.48
CA SER A 291 -14.22 7.00 -4.23
C SER A 291 -13.16 5.91 -4.18
N SER A 292 -12.67 5.60 -2.97
CA SER A 292 -11.83 4.43 -2.72
C SER A 292 -12.65 3.17 -2.43
N GLU A 293 -13.96 3.30 -2.27
CA GLU A 293 -14.87 2.20 -1.95
C GLU A 293 -15.60 1.73 -3.20
N LYS A 294 -15.46 0.44 -3.53
CA LYS A 294 -16.09 -0.15 -4.74
C LYS A 294 -17.60 0.00 -4.72
N SER A 295 -18.22 -0.11 -3.55
CA SER A 295 -19.67 0.01 -3.34
C SER A 295 -20.20 1.40 -3.68
N ASP A 296 -19.44 2.46 -3.43
CA ASP A 296 -19.80 3.83 -3.81
C ASP A 296 -19.82 4.00 -5.32
N THR A 297 -18.82 3.46 -6.02
CA THR A 297 -18.74 3.52 -7.48
C THR A 297 -19.85 2.70 -8.13
N VAL A 298 -20.19 1.53 -7.56
CA VAL A 298 -21.36 0.74 -7.98
C VAL A 298 -22.66 1.54 -7.80
N ALA A 299 -22.83 2.20 -6.65
CA ALA A 299 -24.00 3.02 -6.37
C ALA A 299 -24.10 4.23 -7.33
N PHE A 300 -22.98 4.89 -7.63
CA PHE A 300 -22.90 5.95 -8.64
C PHE A 300 -23.38 5.47 -10.00
N LEU A 301 -22.80 4.37 -10.52
CA LEU A 301 -23.15 3.84 -11.83
C LEU A 301 -24.63 3.42 -11.91
N ASN A 302 -25.19 2.82 -10.86
CA ASN A 302 -26.63 2.50 -10.80
C ASN A 302 -27.49 3.78 -10.75
N GLY A 303 -27.08 4.77 -9.96
CA GLY A 303 -27.75 6.06 -9.83
C GLY A 303 -27.85 6.81 -11.17
N ILE A 304 -26.76 6.89 -11.92
CA ILE A 304 -26.76 7.52 -13.25
C ILE A 304 -27.54 6.73 -14.30
N GLY A 305 -27.61 5.40 -14.17
CA GLY A 305 -28.37 4.54 -15.08
C GLY A 305 -29.88 4.80 -15.04
N THR A 306 -30.38 5.30 -13.91
CA THR A 306 -31.79 5.63 -13.68
C THR A 306 -32.09 7.14 -13.75
N ASN A 307 -31.06 7.98 -13.74
CA ASN A 307 -31.20 9.44 -13.77
C ASN A 307 -31.09 10.00 -15.21
N PRO A 308 -32.19 10.54 -15.79
CA PRO A 308 -32.18 11.08 -17.15
C PRO A 308 -31.26 12.29 -17.34
N ASP A 309 -30.88 12.99 -16.26
CA ASP A 309 -30.03 14.18 -16.31
C ASP A 309 -28.61 13.86 -16.78
N TYR A 310 -28.18 12.60 -16.61
CA TYR A 310 -26.89 12.14 -17.15
C TYR A 310 -26.97 11.72 -18.61
N GLY A 311 -28.15 11.76 -19.27
CA GLY A 311 -28.44 11.17 -20.59
C GLY A 311 -27.37 11.33 -21.68
N ALA A 312 -26.73 12.51 -21.77
CA ALA A 312 -25.68 12.84 -22.73
C ALA A 312 -24.33 13.20 -22.08
N VAL A 313 -24.23 13.08 -20.76
CA VAL A 313 -23.06 13.45 -19.95
C VAL A 313 -21.99 12.38 -20.05
N GLY A 314 -20.73 12.79 -20.27
CA GLY A 314 -19.57 11.92 -20.18
C GLY A 314 -19.33 11.46 -18.74
N LEU A 315 -18.72 10.29 -18.54
CA LEU A 315 -18.46 9.74 -17.21
C LEU A 315 -16.98 9.43 -17.07
N PHE A 316 -16.39 9.84 -15.96
CA PHE A 316 -15.00 9.60 -15.65
C PHE A 316 -14.82 9.00 -14.27
N LEU A 317 -14.04 7.91 -14.19
CA LEU A 317 -13.65 7.26 -12.95
C LEU A 317 -12.11 7.26 -12.83
N PRO A 318 -11.51 7.71 -11.73
CA PRO A 318 -10.07 7.62 -11.52
C PRO A 318 -9.65 6.19 -11.15
N ASP A 319 -8.45 6.01 -10.59
CA ASP A 319 -7.85 4.71 -10.31
C ASP A 319 -8.71 3.81 -9.41
N GLY A 320 -9.43 4.39 -8.45
CA GLY A 320 -10.40 3.66 -7.62
C GLY A 320 -11.54 2.99 -8.39
N GLY A 321 -11.79 3.40 -9.64
CA GLY A 321 -12.80 2.81 -10.52
C GLY A 321 -12.28 1.74 -11.49
N PHE A 322 -10.97 1.45 -11.51
CA PHE A 322 -10.38 0.43 -12.37
C PHE A 322 -10.56 -0.98 -11.76
N ASP A 323 -11.80 -1.48 -11.76
CA ASP A 323 -12.11 -2.86 -11.35
C ASP A 323 -13.33 -3.37 -12.12
N VAL A 324 -13.18 -4.46 -12.87
CA VAL A 324 -14.27 -5.07 -13.65
C VAL A 324 -15.46 -5.49 -12.77
N ALA A 325 -15.20 -5.88 -11.52
CA ALA A 325 -16.24 -6.28 -10.58
C ALA A 325 -17.22 -5.14 -10.25
N ILE A 326 -16.82 -3.88 -10.39
CA ILE A 326 -17.72 -2.72 -10.24
C ILE A 326 -18.78 -2.76 -11.33
N PHE A 327 -18.38 -3.00 -12.58
CA PHE A 327 -19.28 -3.05 -13.74
C PHE A 327 -20.17 -4.29 -13.71
N GLU A 328 -19.67 -5.43 -13.24
CA GLU A 328 -20.47 -6.64 -13.02
C GLU A 328 -21.58 -6.42 -11.98
N GLN A 329 -21.32 -5.62 -10.95
CA GLN A 329 -22.28 -5.31 -9.88
C GLN A 329 -23.25 -4.18 -10.25
N ALA A 330 -22.83 -3.19 -11.04
CA ALA A 330 -23.61 -2.00 -11.40
C ALA A 330 -24.64 -2.24 -12.53
N THR A 331 -25.48 -3.26 -12.36
CA THR A 331 -26.40 -3.73 -13.41
C THR A 331 -27.43 -2.70 -13.90
N GLU A 332 -27.84 -1.72 -13.07
CA GLU A 332 -28.77 -0.66 -13.48
C GLU A 332 -28.06 0.42 -14.34
N GLY A 333 -26.75 0.56 -14.14
CA GLY A 333 -25.87 1.44 -14.91
C GLY A 333 -25.43 0.90 -16.26
N ALA A 334 -25.71 -0.37 -16.58
CA ALA A 334 -25.10 -1.07 -17.72
C ALA A 334 -25.27 -0.36 -19.07
N SER A 335 -26.39 0.33 -19.29
CA SER A 335 -26.62 1.12 -20.51
C SER A 335 -25.69 2.33 -20.69
N ARG A 336 -24.94 2.68 -19.66
CA ARG A 336 -24.04 3.84 -19.59
C ARG A 336 -22.57 3.48 -19.57
N PHE A 337 -22.21 2.21 -19.51
CA PHE A 337 -20.80 1.80 -19.40
C PHE A 337 -19.95 2.26 -20.59
N ASP A 338 -20.53 2.31 -21.80
CA ASP A 338 -19.84 2.81 -23.00
C ASP A 338 -19.49 4.31 -22.93
N ALA A 339 -20.06 5.04 -21.96
CA ALA A 339 -19.73 6.45 -21.69
C ALA A 339 -18.65 6.60 -20.61
N VAL A 340 -18.19 5.50 -20.00
CA VAL A 340 -17.21 5.51 -18.91
C VAL A 340 -15.79 5.51 -19.46
N ARG A 341 -15.07 6.57 -19.09
CA ARG A 341 -13.64 6.74 -19.18
C ARG A 341 -13.02 6.60 -17.80
N GLY A 342 -11.72 6.40 -17.77
CA GLY A 342 -11.01 6.62 -16.54
C GLY A 342 -9.52 6.81 -16.70
N SER A 343 -8.88 7.03 -15.56
CA SER A 343 -7.43 7.09 -15.44
C SER A 343 -6.93 6.12 -14.38
N ARG A 344 -5.66 5.74 -14.46
CA ARG A 344 -4.94 5.09 -13.37
C ARG A 344 -3.43 5.29 -13.53
N PRO A 345 -2.62 5.14 -12.47
CA PRO A 345 -1.20 4.89 -12.65
C PRO A 345 -0.98 3.75 -13.64
N SER A 346 -0.22 3.99 -14.70
CA SER A 346 0.17 2.93 -15.64
C SER A 346 1.10 1.97 -14.90
N PRO A 347 0.82 0.65 -14.90
CA PRO A 347 1.86 -0.30 -14.54
C PRO A 347 3.03 -0.19 -15.53
N ALA A 348 4.14 -0.89 -15.26
CA ALA A 348 5.30 -0.94 -16.14
C ALA A 348 4.90 -1.22 -17.60
N ASP A 349 5.86 -1.04 -18.53
CA ASP A 349 5.76 -1.68 -19.84
C ASP A 349 5.43 -3.18 -19.66
N THR A 350 4.20 -3.57 -20.02
CA THR A 350 3.68 -4.93 -19.85
C THR A 350 4.46 -5.93 -20.69
N GLU A 351 5.20 -5.44 -21.70
CA GLU A 351 6.09 -6.26 -22.50
C GLU A 351 7.47 -6.47 -21.84
N SER A 352 7.79 -5.72 -20.79
CA SER A 352 9.06 -5.81 -20.07
C SER A 352 9.26 -7.20 -19.44
N LEU A 353 10.52 -7.62 -19.38
CA LEU A 353 10.88 -8.90 -18.77
C LEU A 353 10.63 -8.92 -17.27
N THR A 354 10.71 -7.77 -16.59
CA THR A 354 10.44 -7.65 -15.15
C THR A 354 8.96 -7.90 -14.87
N TYR A 355 8.06 -7.20 -15.58
CA TYR A 355 6.62 -7.39 -15.46
C TYR A 355 6.19 -8.83 -15.77
N LYS A 356 6.63 -9.38 -16.92
CA LYS A 356 6.29 -10.76 -17.30
C LYS A 356 6.82 -11.81 -16.32
N ALA A 357 7.99 -11.58 -15.73
CA ALA A 357 8.53 -12.46 -14.71
C ALA A 357 7.69 -12.41 -13.42
N PHE A 358 7.25 -11.22 -13.01
CA PHE A 358 6.32 -11.05 -11.90
C PHE A 358 5.00 -11.77 -12.15
N VAL A 359 4.32 -11.48 -13.28
CA VAL A 359 3.05 -12.12 -13.65
C VAL A 359 3.18 -13.64 -13.65
N SER A 360 4.22 -14.18 -14.29
CA SER A 360 4.46 -15.61 -14.34
C SER A 360 4.69 -16.23 -12.95
N ALA A 361 5.46 -15.55 -12.08
CA ALA A 361 5.74 -16.04 -10.74
C ALA A 361 4.49 -16.01 -9.86
N PHE A 362 3.72 -14.92 -9.92
CA PHE A 362 2.47 -14.75 -9.18
C PHE A 362 1.45 -15.83 -9.57
N SER A 363 1.17 -15.96 -10.88
CA SER A 363 0.20 -16.96 -11.36
C SER A 363 0.64 -18.39 -11.08
N SER A 364 1.95 -18.66 -11.06
CA SER A 364 2.46 -19.98 -10.67
C SER A 364 2.29 -20.28 -9.18
N ALA A 365 2.41 -19.25 -8.33
CA ALA A 365 2.29 -19.40 -6.88
C ALA A 365 0.84 -19.53 -6.41
N TYR A 366 -0.08 -18.77 -7.03
CA TYR A 366 -1.46 -18.63 -6.54
C TYR A 366 -2.53 -19.19 -7.48
N GLY A 367 -2.23 -19.43 -8.76
CA GLY A 367 -3.22 -19.89 -9.74
C GLY A 367 -4.19 -18.80 -10.19
N GLU A 368 -3.85 -17.53 -9.96
CA GLU A 368 -4.65 -16.33 -10.25
C GLU A 368 -3.85 -15.36 -11.14
N SER A 369 -4.52 -14.45 -11.86
CA SER A 369 -3.83 -13.38 -12.58
C SER A 369 -3.67 -12.15 -11.69
N PRO A 370 -2.48 -11.55 -11.57
CA PRO A 370 -2.30 -10.28 -10.87
C PRO A 370 -2.77 -9.07 -11.68
N GLU A 371 -3.23 -9.27 -12.92
CA GLU A 371 -3.57 -8.19 -13.86
C GLU A 371 -4.99 -7.64 -13.63
N THR A 372 -5.79 -8.30 -12.79
CA THR A 372 -7.18 -7.92 -12.51
C THR A 372 -7.31 -6.76 -11.51
N SER A 373 -6.22 -6.38 -10.84
CA SER A 373 -6.15 -5.18 -9.99
C SER A 373 -4.99 -4.28 -10.43
N GLY A 374 -5.21 -2.97 -10.42
CA GLY A 374 -4.22 -1.97 -10.85
C GLY A 374 -2.99 -1.86 -9.95
N PHE A 375 -3.10 -2.20 -8.66
CA PHE A 375 -2.06 -1.95 -7.66
C PHE A 375 -1.26 -3.20 -7.25
N THR A 376 -1.63 -4.37 -7.77
CA THR A 376 -0.93 -5.63 -7.48
C THR A 376 0.58 -5.60 -7.81
N PRO A 377 1.05 -5.11 -8.99
CA PRO A 377 2.48 -4.97 -9.23
C PRO A 377 3.18 -3.95 -8.31
N TYR A 378 2.48 -2.88 -7.91
CA TYR A 378 3.02 -1.88 -6.99
C TYR A 378 3.27 -2.46 -5.59
N ALA A 379 2.43 -3.39 -5.13
CA ALA A 379 2.58 -4.09 -3.85
C ALA A 379 3.79 -5.05 -3.84
N PHE A 380 4.04 -5.73 -4.97
CA PHE A 380 5.25 -6.53 -5.15
C PHE A 380 6.51 -5.66 -5.04
N ASP A 381 6.52 -4.53 -5.74
CA ASP A 381 7.65 -3.61 -5.74
C ASP A 381 7.87 -2.95 -4.39
N ALA A 382 6.81 -2.50 -3.71
CA ALA A 382 6.90 -1.92 -2.36
C ALA A 382 7.56 -2.89 -1.37
N SER A 383 7.24 -4.18 -1.50
CA SER A 383 7.81 -5.23 -0.65
C SER A 383 9.29 -5.46 -0.93
N TRP A 384 9.68 -5.49 -2.21
CA TRP A 384 11.08 -5.57 -2.60
C TRP A 384 11.88 -4.32 -2.22
N LEU A 385 11.29 -3.13 -2.30
CA LEU A 385 11.90 -1.90 -1.81
C LEU A 385 12.15 -1.95 -0.29
N VAL A 386 11.21 -2.48 0.51
CA VAL A 386 11.47 -2.73 1.95
C VAL A 386 12.61 -3.71 2.14
N ILE A 387 12.65 -4.83 1.40
CA ILE A 387 13.76 -5.79 1.45
C ILE A 387 15.11 -5.12 1.10
N TYR A 388 15.12 -4.25 0.09
CA TYR A 388 16.30 -3.51 -0.35
C TYR A 388 16.75 -2.50 0.71
N GLY A 389 15.82 -1.72 1.26
CA GLY A 389 16.08 -0.79 2.34
C GLY A 389 16.59 -1.51 3.60
N MET A 390 16.04 -2.67 3.94
CA MET A 390 16.53 -3.50 5.05
C MET A 390 17.97 -3.97 4.79
N ALA A 391 18.30 -4.37 3.56
CA ALA A 391 19.67 -4.69 3.20
C ALA A 391 20.61 -3.50 3.35
N TRP A 392 20.23 -2.31 2.85
CA TRP A 392 21.02 -1.11 3.05
C TRP A 392 21.22 -0.81 4.54
N SER A 393 20.13 -0.77 5.31
CA SER A 393 20.10 -0.51 6.75
C SER A 393 21.08 -1.43 7.49
N GLN A 394 20.97 -2.73 7.27
CA GLN A 394 21.83 -3.74 7.92
C GLN A 394 23.29 -3.66 7.45
N LEU A 395 23.54 -3.55 6.13
CA LEU A 395 24.90 -3.56 5.57
C LEU A 395 25.69 -2.29 5.88
N ARG A 396 25.00 -1.14 6.01
CA ARG A 396 25.63 0.17 6.19
C ARG A 396 25.72 0.60 7.65
N THR A 397 24.73 0.23 8.46
CA THR A 397 24.63 0.69 9.84
C THR A 397 24.84 -0.43 10.86
N GLY A 398 24.72 -1.70 10.45
CA GLY A 398 24.77 -2.86 11.34
C GLY A 398 23.52 -3.03 12.21
N ARG A 399 22.48 -2.22 12.00
CA ARG A 399 21.21 -2.23 12.72
C ARG A 399 20.06 -2.08 11.73
N LEU A 400 18.99 -2.84 11.93
CA LEU A 400 17.72 -2.58 11.26
C LEU A 400 16.92 -1.48 11.97
N SER A 401 16.51 -0.49 11.21
CA SER A 401 15.63 0.61 11.62
C SER A 401 14.85 1.17 10.43
N GLY A 402 13.68 1.77 10.67
CA GLY A 402 12.90 2.47 9.65
C GLY A 402 13.71 3.58 8.98
N THR A 403 14.43 4.39 9.77
CA THR A 403 15.33 5.43 9.26
C THR A 403 16.41 4.85 8.34
N GLY A 404 17.03 3.72 8.70
CA GLY A 404 18.05 3.09 7.87
C GLY A 404 17.47 2.46 6.59
N ILE A 405 16.22 1.98 6.65
CA ILE A 405 15.48 1.49 5.47
C ILE A 405 15.22 2.65 4.52
N ALA A 406 14.70 3.78 5.02
CA ALA A 406 14.46 4.98 4.25
C ALA A 406 15.73 5.55 3.59
N GLN A 407 16.86 5.53 4.31
CA GLN A 407 18.17 5.86 3.73
C GLN A 407 18.55 4.97 2.55
N GLY A 408 18.13 3.71 2.57
CA GLY A 408 18.31 2.76 1.47
C GLY A 408 17.38 3.06 0.29
N LEU A 409 16.13 3.45 0.56
CA LEU A 409 15.20 3.85 -0.50
C LEU A 409 15.67 5.08 -1.28
N ARG A 410 16.39 6.01 -0.63
CA ARG A 410 17.08 7.13 -1.32
C ARG A 410 18.23 6.68 -2.25
N ARG A 411 18.50 5.38 -2.41
CA ARG A 411 19.60 4.79 -3.20
C ARG A 411 19.11 3.85 -4.29
N VAL A 412 17.83 3.92 -4.64
CA VAL A 412 17.19 3.04 -5.62
C VAL A 412 16.91 3.71 -6.97
N SER A 413 17.26 5.00 -7.11
CA SER A 413 17.08 5.79 -8.34
C SER A 413 18.41 6.17 -9.01
N ASP A 414 19.56 5.63 -8.58
CA ASP A 414 20.87 5.96 -9.16
C ASP A 414 21.84 4.78 -9.23
N GLY A 415 22.52 4.61 -10.36
CA GLY A 415 23.62 3.65 -10.48
C GLY A 415 23.37 2.51 -11.47
N GLU A 416 23.66 1.27 -11.04
CA GLU A 416 23.49 0.10 -11.91
C GLU A 416 22.01 -0.25 -12.04
N ALA A 417 21.49 -0.29 -13.27
CA ALA A 417 20.13 -0.71 -13.55
C ALA A 417 19.93 -2.19 -13.16
N LEU A 418 19.13 -2.43 -12.13
CA LEU A 418 18.85 -3.74 -11.58
C LEU A 418 17.33 -3.97 -11.50
N PRO A 419 16.78 -4.87 -12.33
CA PRO A 419 15.36 -5.17 -12.26
C PRO A 419 15.02 -5.97 -11.00
N ILE A 420 13.84 -5.76 -10.43
CA ILE A 420 13.33 -6.54 -9.29
C ILE A 420 13.07 -7.97 -9.73
N ARG A 421 14.06 -8.82 -9.46
CA ARG A 421 14.02 -10.28 -9.68
C ARG A 421 14.88 -10.95 -8.63
N PRO A 422 14.56 -12.20 -8.22
CA PRO A 422 15.40 -12.96 -7.29
C PRO A 422 16.86 -13.07 -7.77
N THR A 423 17.07 -13.15 -9.09
CA THR A 423 18.41 -13.23 -9.69
C THR A 423 19.23 -11.95 -9.58
N SER A 424 18.59 -10.80 -9.37
CA SER A 424 19.28 -9.51 -9.19
C SER A 424 19.74 -9.29 -7.75
N TRP A 425 19.16 -10.03 -6.79
CA TRP A 425 19.39 -9.85 -5.36
C TRP A 425 20.87 -9.88 -4.94
N PRO A 426 21.72 -10.81 -5.42
CA PRO A 426 23.14 -10.79 -5.07
C PRO A 426 23.87 -9.52 -5.51
N SER A 427 23.50 -8.94 -6.66
CA SER A 427 24.06 -7.68 -7.15
C SER A 427 23.62 -6.49 -6.30
N VAL A 428 22.36 -6.48 -5.85
CA VAL A 428 21.84 -5.46 -4.91
C VAL A 428 22.64 -5.48 -3.61
N VAL A 429 22.78 -6.66 -2.98
CA VAL A 429 23.55 -6.84 -1.75
C VAL A 429 25.02 -6.41 -1.93
N ALA A 430 25.63 -6.73 -3.08
CA ALA A 430 27.00 -6.33 -3.39
C ALA A 430 27.17 -4.81 -3.55
N ASN A 431 26.23 -4.15 -4.26
CA ASN A 431 26.26 -2.69 -4.44
C ASN A 431 26.04 -1.95 -3.12
N PHE A 432 25.05 -2.35 -2.33
CA PHE A 432 24.79 -1.76 -1.01
C PHE A 432 25.93 -2.04 -0.03
N GLY A 433 26.52 -3.23 -0.03
CA GLY A 433 27.73 -3.52 0.75
C GLY A 433 28.90 -2.57 0.41
N ALA A 434 29.05 -2.20 -0.86
CA ALA A 434 30.03 -1.22 -1.33
C ALA A 434 29.60 0.25 -1.09
N GLY A 435 28.36 0.51 -0.71
CA GLY A 435 27.82 1.85 -0.48
C GLY A 435 27.46 2.59 -1.76
N ARG A 436 27.16 1.83 -2.82
CA ARG A 436 26.70 2.34 -4.11
C ARG A 436 25.19 2.20 -4.19
N GLY A 437 24.53 3.16 -4.84
CA GLY A 437 23.13 3.02 -5.22
C GLY A 437 22.95 2.04 -6.37
N ILE A 438 21.67 1.77 -6.64
CA ILE A 438 21.18 1.01 -7.79
C ILE A 438 20.04 1.81 -8.44
N ASP A 439 19.76 1.52 -9.70
CA ASP A 439 18.63 2.08 -10.46
C ASP A 439 17.60 0.95 -10.64
N VAL A 440 16.46 1.04 -9.96
CA VAL A 440 15.52 -0.08 -9.81
C VAL A 440 14.42 -0.03 -10.85
N GLU A 441 14.35 -1.09 -11.65
CA GLU A 441 13.23 -1.36 -12.56
C GLU A 441 12.31 -2.41 -11.92
N GLY A 442 11.11 -2.00 -11.51
CA GLY A 442 10.11 -2.84 -10.86
C GLY A 442 9.10 -3.49 -11.81
N ALA A 443 8.15 -4.23 -11.25
CA ALA A 443 6.96 -4.69 -11.96
C ALA A 443 5.95 -3.54 -12.23
N SER A 444 5.95 -2.47 -11.45
CA SER A 444 5.15 -1.27 -11.68
C SER A 444 5.87 -0.20 -12.51
N GLY A 445 7.12 -0.44 -12.90
CA GLY A 445 7.92 0.42 -13.79
C GLY A 445 9.21 0.87 -13.13
N ALA A 446 9.84 1.91 -13.66
CA ALA A 446 10.97 2.54 -13.01
C ALA A 446 10.55 3.11 -11.64
N LEU A 447 11.32 2.80 -10.60
CA LEU A 447 11.06 3.27 -9.23
C LEU A 447 11.95 4.47 -8.91
N ASP A 448 11.89 5.47 -9.79
CA ASP A 448 12.67 6.69 -9.72
C ASP A 448 12.06 7.68 -8.74
N TYR A 449 12.61 7.70 -7.52
CA TYR A 449 12.22 8.65 -6.49
C TYR A 449 12.86 10.02 -6.66
N ASP A 450 12.04 11.07 -6.62
CA ASP A 450 12.50 12.45 -6.51
C ASP A 450 13.18 12.66 -5.14
N PRO A 451 14.42 13.20 -5.10
CA PRO A 451 15.19 13.31 -3.86
C PRO A 451 14.66 14.37 -2.86
N LEU A 452 13.75 15.26 -3.29
CA LEU A 452 13.12 16.31 -2.51
C LEU A 452 11.74 15.92 -2.00
N THR A 453 10.94 15.22 -2.82
CA THR A 453 9.59 14.81 -2.42
C THR A 453 9.50 13.36 -1.99
N GLU A 454 10.50 12.54 -2.28
CA GLU A 454 10.48 11.08 -2.06
C GLU A 454 9.28 10.40 -2.72
N GLU A 455 8.84 10.96 -3.85
CA GLU A 455 7.74 10.45 -4.68
C GLU A 455 8.25 9.81 -5.95
N THR A 456 7.56 8.78 -6.43
CA THR A 456 7.79 8.23 -7.76
C THR A 456 7.10 9.08 -8.83
N VAL A 457 7.66 9.06 -10.03
CA VAL A 457 6.96 9.47 -11.24
C VAL A 457 6.52 8.22 -11.99
N SER A 458 5.32 8.24 -12.55
CA SER A 458 4.80 7.15 -13.37
C SER A 458 3.93 7.72 -14.48
N PRO A 459 3.91 7.08 -15.66
CA PRO A 459 2.89 7.37 -16.66
C PRO A 459 1.48 7.13 -16.11
N ILE A 460 0.50 7.80 -16.70
CA ILE A 460 -0.92 7.65 -16.39
C ILE A 460 -1.61 6.99 -17.58
N ASP A 461 -2.20 5.83 -17.35
CA ASP A 461 -3.07 5.19 -18.32
C ASP A 461 -4.43 5.90 -18.33
N LEU A 462 -4.93 6.21 -19.53
CA LEU A 462 -6.35 6.45 -19.74
C LEU A 462 -6.99 5.16 -20.23
N TRP A 463 -8.10 4.78 -19.62
CA TRP A 463 -8.80 3.53 -19.89
C TRP A 463 -10.27 3.76 -20.22
N TYR A 464 -10.91 2.74 -20.78
CA TYR A 464 -12.34 2.70 -21.06
C TYR A 464 -12.91 1.31 -20.77
N PHE A 465 -14.22 1.25 -20.57
CA PHE A 465 -14.95 -0.03 -20.53
C PHE A 465 -15.29 -0.47 -21.95
N ASP A 466 -14.81 -1.65 -22.36
CA ASP A 466 -15.14 -2.25 -23.65
C ASP A 466 -16.42 -3.08 -23.53
N GLY A 467 -17.56 -2.50 -23.95
CA GLY A 467 -18.85 -3.19 -23.94
C GLY A 467 -18.93 -4.45 -24.80
N ALA A 468 -17.99 -4.67 -25.74
CA ALA A 468 -17.95 -5.89 -26.55
C ALA A 468 -17.31 -7.07 -25.81
N THR A 469 -16.31 -6.82 -24.97
CA THR A 469 -15.59 -7.86 -24.21
C THR A 469 -16.06 -7.94 -22.75
N GLY A 470 -16.61 -6.85 -22.21
CA GLY A 470 -16.90 -6.70 -20.78
C GLY A 470 -15.65 -6.45 -19.93
N GLU A 471 -14.55 -6.00 -20.55
CA GLU A 471 -13.25 -5.79 -19.89
C GLU A 471 -12.88 -4.30 -19.88
N LEU A 472 -11.94 -3.94 -18.99
CA LEU A 472 -11.31 -2.62 -18.98
C LEU A 472 -10.08 -2.62 -19.88
N ALA A 473 -9.99 -1.66 -20.79
CA ALA A 473 -8.90 -1.57 -21.77
C ALA A 473 -8.20 -0.21 -21.70
N THR A 474 -6.87 -0.22 -21.81
CA THR A 474 -6.07 1.01 -21.92
C THR A 474 -6.27 1.63 -23.30
N LEU A 475 -6.72 2.89 -23.34
CA LEU A 475 -6.85 3.71 -24.54
C LEU A 475 -5.48 4.23 -25.00
N CYS A 476 -4.71 4.76 -24.04
CA CYS A 476 -3.40 5.37 -24.23
C CYS A 476 -2.72 5.58 -22.88
N THR A 477 -1.44 5.92 -22.92
CA THR A 477 -0.64 6.21 -21.74
C THR A 477 -0.02 7.60 -21.88
N LEU A 478 -0.25 8.46 -20.90
CA LEU A 478 0.29 9.82 -20.83
C LEU A 478 1.58 9.81 -20.01
N LEU A 479 2.67 10.28 -20.61
CA LEU A 479 3.96 10.39 -19.94
C LEU A 479 4.04 11.71 -19.15
N PRO A 480 4.65 11.71 -17.95
CA PRO A 480 4.83 12.94 -17.17
C PRO A 480 5.57 14.01 -17.98
N GLY A 481 5.02 15.21 -18.03
CA GLY A 481 5.57 16.35 -18.77
C GLY A 481 5.38 16.29 -20.30
N GLN A 482 4.73 15.26 -20.84
CA GLN A 482 4.36 15.17 -22.27
C GLN A 482 2.84 15.16 -22.50
N GLU A 483 2.06 15.55 -21.49
CA GLU A 483 0.59 15.50 -21.53
C GLU A 483 0.03 16.38 -22.66
N THR A 484 0.75 17.44 -23.05
CA THR A 484 0.33 18.37 -24.12
C THR A 484 0.65 17.89 -25.55
N GLU A 485 1.45 16.83 -25.72
CA GLU A 485 1.92 16.36 -27.04
C GLU A 485 1.32 15.01 -27.46
N ALA A 486 0.84 14.20 -26.52
CA ALA A 486 0.29 12.87 -26.79
C ALA A 486 -1.20 12.94 -27.12
N LEU A 487 -1.55 12.80 -28.41
CA LEU A 487 -2.92 12.53 -28.84
C LEU A 487 -3.27 11.07 -28.52
N CYS A 488 -4.20 10.86 -27.59
CA CYS A 488 -4.89 9.58 -27.52
C CYS A 488 -5.72 9.37 -28.79
N PRO A 489 -5.71 8.18 -29.40
CA PRO A 489 -6.52 7.92 -30.59
C PRO A 489 -8.00 8.19 -30.31
N GLY A 490 -8.76 8.54 -31.35
CA GLY A 490 -10.19 8.83 -31.24
C GLY A 490 -10.95 7.67 -30.56
N TRP A 491 -11.89 8.03 -29.67
CA TRP A 491 -12.70 7.11 -28.87
C TRP A 491 -13.32 5.98 -29.71
N PRO A 492 -13.14 4.70 -29.33
CA PRO A 492 -13.72 3.57 -30.07
C PRO A 492 -15.25 3.62 -30.17
N GLY A 493 -15.93 4.19 -29.17
CA GLY A 493 -17.40 4.29 -29.10
C GLY A 493 -18.01 5.52 -29.80
N SER A 494 -17.25 6.24 -30.64
CA SER A 494 -17.72 7.45 -31.35
C SER A 494 -18.22 7.19 -32.79
N MET A 495 -18.53 5.93 -33.13
CA MET A 495 -19.10 5.55 -34.44
C MET A 495 -20.60 5.27 -34.39
#